data_AF-A0A351DS47-F1
#
_entry.id   AF-A0A351DS47-F1
#
_cell.length_a   1.000
_cell.length_b   1.000
_cell.length_c   1.000
_cell.angle_alpha   90.00
_cell.angle_beta   90.00
_cell.angle_gamma   90.00
#
_symmetry.space_group_name_H-M   'P 1'
#
loop_
_entity.id
_entity.type
_entity.pdbx_description
1 polymer ?
#
loop_
_entity_poly.entity_id
_entity_poly.type
_entity_poly.pdbx_seq_one_letter_code
_entity_poly.pdbx_strand_id
1 'polypeptide(L)' 'MNSLVNWNELEVGYDIPARVGMRESEVQTPCLVVDLDALERNIKKMGDFAKANGMRHRVHGKMHKSV' A
#
# COMPACT_ATOMS: atom_id res chain seq x y z
N MET A 1 -3.27 11.15 11.82
CA MET A 1 -3.22 10.71 10.42
C MET A 1 -3.14 11.99 9.59
N ASN A 2 -1.95 12.40 9.16
CA ASN A 2 -1.77 13.64 8.39
C ASN A 2 -2.11 13.35 6.93
N SER A 3 -3.38 13.34 6.56
CA SER A 3 -3.73 13.43 5.14
C SER A 3 -3.77 14.91 4.76
N LEU A 4 -2.67 15.38 4.17
CA LEU A 4 -2.65 16.64 3.41
C LEU A 4 -3.53 16.57 2.13
N VAL A 5 -4.15 15.42 1.88
CA VAL A 5 -4.94 15.12 0.68
C VAL A 5 -6.42 15.13 1.04
N ASN A 6 -7.18 16.02 0.40
CA ASN A 6 -8.64 16.04 0.48
C ASN A 6 -9.24 15.09 -0.57
N TRP A 7 -9.63 13.89 -0.15
CA TRP A 7 -10.17 12.85 -1.03
C TRP A 7 -11.48 13.23 -1.74
N ASN A 8 -12.21 14.24 -1.24
CA ASN A 8 -13.45 14.70 -1.84
C ASN A 8 -13.23 15.51 -3.12
N GLU A 9 -12.04 16.09 -3.30
CA GLU A 9 -11.68 16.90 -4.46
C GLU A 9 -11.10 16.07 -5.61
N LEU A 10 -10.74 14.81 -5.36
CA LEU A 10 -10.16 13.90 -6.35
C LEU A 10 -11.25 13.21 -7.17
N GLU A 11 -10.99 12.96 -8.46
CA GLU A 11 -11.89 12.37 -9.43
C GLU A 11 -11.39 10.98 -9.89
N VAL A 12 -12.25 9.97 -9.75
CA VAL A 12 -11.93 8.59 -10.16
C VAL A 12 -11.80 8.50 -11.68
N GLY A 13 -10.66 8.01 -12.17
CA GLY A 13 -10.35 7.89 -13.59
C GLY A 13 -9.56 9.08 -14.16
N TYR A 14 -9.33 10.12 -13.36
CA TYR A 14 -8.49 11.25 -13.73
C TYR A 14 -7.24 11.35 -12.85
N ASP A 15 -7.40 11.58 -11.54
CA ASP A 15 -6.28 11.77 -10.60
C ASP A 15 -6.18 10.68 -9.52
N ILE A 16 -7.21 9.83 -9.37
CA ILE A 16 -7.18 8.60 -8.57
C ILE A 16 -7.80 7.41 -9.31
N PRO A 17 -7.36 6.17 -9.07
CA PRO A 17 -7.89 5.01 -9.77
C PRO A 17 -9.17 4.43 -9.16
N ALA A 18 -9.43 4.68 -7.87
CA ALA A 18 -10.55 4.08 -7.14
C ALA A 18 -10.83 4.82 -5.82
N ARG A 19 -11.97 4.50 -5.20
CA ARG A 19 -12.34 4.87 -3.82
C ARG A 19 -12.48 3.64 -2.94
N VAL A 20 -12.30 3.84 -1.63
CA VAL A 20 -12.57 2.81 -0.63
C VAL A 20 -14.02 2.34 -0.75
N GLY A 21 -14.23 1.02 -0.80
CA GLY A 21 -15.54 0.39 -0.93
C GLY A 21 -15.95 0.02 -2.37
N MET A 22 -15.23 0.49 -3.40
CA MET A 22 -15.43 0.03 -4.78
C MET A 22 -15.04 -1.44 -4.94
N ARG A 23 -15.71 -2.16 -5.84
CA ARG A 23 -15.28 -3.51 -6.24
C ARG A 23 -14.03 -3.43 -7.11
N GLU A 24 -13.21 -4.48 -7.07
CA GLU A 24 -11.99 -4.58 -7.90
C GLU A 24 -12.28 -4.38 -9.39
N SER A 25 -13.40 -4.89 -9.89
CA SER A 25 -13.82 -4.75 -11.29
C SER A 25 -14.12 -3.31 -11.73
N GLU A 26 -14.31 -2.39 -10.78
CA GLU A 26 -14.64 -0.98 -11.04
C GLU A 26 -13.40 -0.06 -11.01
N VAL A 27 -12.23 -0.62 -10.64
CA VAL A 27 -10.97 0.12 -10.54
C VAL A 27 -10.49 0.54 -11.93
N GLN A 28 -10.09 1.81 -12.06
CA GLN A 28 -9.61 2.38 -13.33
C GLN A 28 -8.20 1.91 -13.67
N THR A 29 -7.99 1.52 -14.93
CA THR A 29 -6.72 0.99 -15.45
C THR A 29 -6.05 1.97 -16.42
N PRO A 30 -4.71 2.04 -16.49
CA PRO A 30 -3.75 1.28 -15.69
C PRO A 30 -3.50 1.91 -14.31
N CYS A 31 -3.38 1.09 -13.27
CA CYS A 31 -2.98 1.54 -11.94
C CYS A 31 -2.17 0.45 -11.20
N LEU A 32 -1.56 0.82 -10.08
CA LEU A 32 -0.92 -0.13 -9.17
C LEU A 32 -1.96 -0.65 -8.17
N VAL A 33 -2.00 -1.97 -7.99
CA VAL A 33 -2.85 -2.65 -7.00
C VAL A 33 -1.96 -3.41 -6.02
N VAL A 34 -2.37 -3.45 -4.76
CA VAL A 34 -1.69 -4.17 -3.69
C VAL A 34 -2.70 -5.12 -3.05
N ASP A 35 -2.42 -6.42 -3.12
CA ASP A 35 -3.08 -7.42 -2.27
C ASP A 35 -2.60 -7.23 -0.83
N LEU A 36 -3.49 -6.74 0.03
CA LEU A 36 -3.18 -6.40 1.41
C LEU A 36 -2.84 -7.65 2.23
N ASP A 37 -3.56 -8.75 2.06
CA ASP A 37 -3.28 -9.98 2.79
C ASP A 37 -1.89 -10.52 2.42
N ALA A 38 -1.52 -10.46 1.14
CA ALA A 38 -0.18 -10.85 0.70
C ALA A 38 0.91 -9.91 1.23
N LEU A 39 0.68 -8.60 1.20
CA LEU A 39 1.61 -7.61 1.73
C LEU A 39 1.86 -7.84 3.23
N GLU A 40 0.81 -7.99 4.03
CA GLU A 40 0.90 -8.20 5.47
C GLU A 40 1.62 -9.51 5.81
N ARG A 41 1.32 -10.59 5.09
CA ARG A 41 2.06 -11.87 5.21
C ARG A 41 3.55 -11.68 4.90
N ASN A 42 3.89 -10.92 3.86
CA ASN A 42 5.27 -10.68 3.46
C ASN A 42 6.03 -9.85 4.52
N ILE A 43 5.40 -8.82 5.07
CA ILE A 43 5.96 -7.99 6.15
C ILE A 43 6.21 -8.86 7.39
N LYS A 44 5.21 -9.64 7.81
CA LYS A 44 5.33 -10.54 8.97
C LYS A 44 6.45 -11.54 8.78
N LYS A 45 6.51 -12.20 7.62
CA LYS A 45 7.54 -13.21 7.30
C LYS A 45 8.95 -12.66 7.44
N MET A 46 9.22 -11.48 6.87
CA MET A 46 10.55 -10.87 6.97
C MET A 46 10.86 -10.37 8.38
N GLY A 47 9.86 -9.85 9.09
CA GLY A 47 9.99 -9.44 10.50
C GLY A 47 10.36 -10.62 11.41
N ASP A 48 9.65 -11.74 11.27
CA ASP A 48 9.91 -12.97 12.03
C ASP A 48 11.31 -13.53 11.71
N PHE A 49 11.70 -13.54 10.44
CA PHE A 49 13.04 -13.97 10.02
C PHE A 49 14.15 -13.10 10.64
N ALA A 50 14.01 -11.77 10.60
CA ALA A 50 15.00 -10.87 11.20
C ALA A 50 15.09 -11.06 12.71
N LYS A 51 13.95 -11.20 13.40
CA LYS A 51 13.89 -11.44 14.85
C LYS A 51 14.55 -12.76 15.24
N ALA A 52 14.28 -13.85 14.52
CA ALA A 52 14.85 -15.17 14.78
C ALA A 52 16.38 -15.21 14.61
N ASN A 53 16.93 -14.33 13.76
CA ASN A 53 18.37 -14.24 13.50
C ASN A 53 19.05 -13.07 14.25
N GLY A 54 18.38 -12.46 15.24
CA GLY A 54 18.95 -11.37 16.03
C GLY A 54 19.29 -10.09 15.23
N MET A 55 18.65 -9.89 14.07
CA MET A 55 18.90 -8.76 13.18
C MET A 55 17.89 -7.63 13.38
N ARG A 56 18.36 -6.39 13.20
CA ARG A 56 17.46 -5.24 13.04
C ARG A 56 16.98 -5.16 11.60
N HIS A 57 15.68 -5.03 11.39
CA HIS A 57 15.09 -4.86 10.05
C HIS A 57 14.71 -3.38 9.84
N ARG A 58 15.42 -2.69 8.94
CA ARG A 58 15.10 -1.32 8.51
C ARG A 58 14.57 -1.35 7.08
N VAL A 59 13.25 -1.37 6.94
CA VAL A 59 12.58 -1.36 5.63
C VAL A 59 13.01 -0.15 4.80
N HIS A 60 13.26 -0.36 3.51
CA HIS A 60 13.83 0.68 2.65
C HIS A 60 12.75 1.38 1.83
N GLY A 61 12.40 2.60 2.24
CA GLY A 61 11.34 3.40 1.62
C GLY A 61 11.53 3.78 0.14
N LYS A 62 12.70 3.53 -0.47
CA LYS A 62 12.93 3.82 -1.89
C LYS A 62 12.04 2.97 -2.80
N MET A 63 11.63 1.79 -2.31
CA MET A 63 10.87 0.82 -3.07
C MET A 63 9.42 1.27 -3.26
N HIS A 64 8.76 1.70 -2.18
CA HIS A 64 7.33 2.00 -2.20
C HIS A 64 7.02 3.50 -2.17
N LYS A 65 7.91 4.35 -1.64
CA LYS A 65 7.71 5.81 -1.45
C LYS A 65 6.39 6.20 -0.75
N SER A 66 5.69 5.25 -0.13
CA SER A 66 4.55 5.46 0.75
C SER A 66 5.04 5.81 2.17
N VAL A 67 4.52 6.91 2.70
CA VAL A 67 4.88 7.53 3.99
C VAL A 67 3.70 7.61 4.95
#